data_AF-A0A6L3SRA5-F1
#
_entry.id   AF-A0A6L3SRA5-F1
#
_cell.length_a   1.000
_cell.length_b   1.000
_cell.length_c   1.000
_cell.angle_alpha   90.00
_cell.angle_beta   90.00
_cell.angle_gamma   90.00
#
_symmetry.space_group_name_H-M   'P 1'
#
loop_
_entity.id
_entity.type
_entity.pdbx_description
1 polymer ?
#
loop_
_entity_poly.entity_id
_entity_poly.type
_entity_poly.pdbx_seq_one_letter_code
_entity_poly.pdbx_strand_id
1 'polypeptide(L)' 'MNGKPVDDLPLVTQHVAGGKARRARQIGLIERLREDGRDTGMAETLLIEFEQTLAHLQRLRAIQAS' A
#
# COMPACT_ATOMS: atom_id res chain seq x y z
N MET A 1 19.48 -0.49 -28.34
CA MET A 1 19.36 -1.10 -26.99
C MET A 1 18.10 -1.95 -26.98
N ASN A 2 18.22 -3.27 -26.91
CA ASN A 2 17.08 -4.15 -26.67
C ASN A 2 16.71 -4.04 -25.18
N GLY A 3 15.78 -3.14 -24.84
CA GLY A 3 15.17 -3.10 -23.53
C GLY A 3 14.31 -4.33 -23.34
N LYS A 4 14.91 -5.42 -22.84
CA LYS A 4 14.11 -6.55 -22.33
C LYS A 4 13.14 -5.99 -21.29
N PRO A 5 11.84 -6.33 -21.34
CA PRO A 5 10.95 -6.01 -20.24
C PRO A 5 11.57 -6.65 -19.00
N VAL A 6 11.98 -5.81 -18.05
CA VAL A 6 12.32 -6.30 -16.73
C VAL A 6 11.03 -6.92 -16.23
N ASP A 7 11.08 -8.19 -15.85
CA ASP A 7 9.93 -8.86 -15.27
C ASP A 7 9.67 -8.20 -13.92
N ASP A 8 8.87 -7.13 -13.93
CA ASP A 8 8.58 -6.29 -12.77
C ASP A 8 7.56 -6.96 -11.84
N LEU A 9 7.01 -8.11 -12.23
CA LEU A 9 5.99 -8.83 -11.48
C LEU A 9 6.45 -9.26 -10.07
N PRO A 10 7.69 -9.73 -9.85
CA PRO A 10 8.22 -9.99 -8.50
C PRO A 10 8.33 -8.71 -7.67
N LEU A 11 8.75 -7.60 -8.27
CA LEU A 11 8.88 -6.31 -7.59
C LEU A 11 7.51 -5.76 -7.17
N VAL A 12 6.53 -5.79 -8.08
CA VAL A 12 5.14 -5.41 -7.80
C VAL A 12 4.54 -6.31 -6.72
N THR A 13 4.80 -7.62 -6.76
CA THR A 13 4.34 -8.57 -5.73
C THR A 13 4.93 -8.23 -4.35
N GLN A 14 6.22 -7.94 -4.28
CA GLN A 14 6.89 -7.52 -3.05
C GLN A 14 6.31 -6.20 -2.51
N HIS A 15 6.08 -5.21 -3.38
CA HIS A 15 5.49 -3.93 -2.97
C HIS A 15 4.05 -4.08 -2.46
N VAL A 16 3.24 -4.93 -3.10
CA VAL A 16 1.88 -5.23 -2.63
C VAL A 16 1.91 -5.90 -1.25
N ALA A 17 2.74 -6.92 -1.05
CA ALA A 17 2.85 -7.62 0.22
C ALA A 17 3.34 -6.68 1.35
N GLY A 18 4.42 -5.94 1.10
CA GLY A 18 4.95 -4.96 2.05
C GLY A 18 3.96 -3.82 2.33
N GLY A 19 3.19 -3.42 1.32
CA GLY A 19 2.15 -2.40 1.44
C GLY A 19 1.01 -2.83 2.36
N LYS A 20 0.51 -4.07 2.21
CA LYS A 20 -0.52 -4.63 3.11
C LYS A 20 -0.06 -4.69 4.56
N ALA A 21 1.19 -5.12 4.79
CA ALA A 21 1.75 -5.17 6.14
C ALA A 21 1.89 -3.77 6.76
N ARG A 22 2.29 -2.75 5.96
CA ARG A 22 2.36 -1.36 6.40
C ARG A 22 0.97 -0.80 6.75
N ARG A 23 -0.03 -1.03 5.90
CA ARG A 23 -1.44 -0.65 6.14
C ARG A 23 -1.93 -1.16 7.48
N ALA A 24 -1.75 -2.46 7.76
CA ALA A 24 -2.21 -3.06 9.01
C ALA A 24 -1.58 -2.41 10.25
N ARG A 25 -0.29 -2.07 10.20
CA ARG A 25 0.38 -1.35 11.30
C ARG A 25 -0.12 0.08 11.47
N GLN A 26 -0.36 0.80 10.37
CA GLN A 26 -0.86 2.17 10.40
C GLN A 26 -2.28 2.25 10.98
N ILE A 27 -3.15 1.30 10.62
CA ILE A 27 -4.50 1.19 11.21
C ILE A 27 -4.39 1.05 12.74
N GLY A 28 -3.62 0.07 13.22
CA GLY A 28 -3.48 -0.15 14.67
C GLY A 28 -2.86 1.05 15.41
N LEU A 29 -1.96 1.80 14.78
CA LEU A 29 -1.41 3.02 15.36
C LEU A 29 -2.45 4.15 15.43
N ILE A 30 -3.23 4.35 14.37
CA ILE A 30 -4.30 5.35 14.32
C ILE A 30 -5.38 5.03 15.35
N GLU A 31 -5.77 3.77 15.47
CA GLU A 31 -6.72 3.32 16.49
C GLU A 31 -6.23 3.65 17.90
N ARG A 32 -4.97 3.32 18.22
CA ARG A 32 -4.38 3.67 19.52
C ARG A 32 -4.32 5.18 19.76
N LEU A 33 -3.91 5.96 18.76
CA LEU A 33 -3.87 7.42 18.89
C LEU A 33 -5.27 8.01 19.13
N ARG A 34 -6.29 7.44 18.48
CA ARG A 34 -7.69 7.83 18.67
C ARG A 34 -8.18 7.47 20.08
N GLU A 35 -7.85 6.27 20.58
CA GLU A 35 -8.14 5.85 21.95
C GLU A 35 -7.47 6.79 22.98
N ASP A 36 -6.27 7.27 22.70
CA ASP A 36 -5.54 8.24 23.51
C ASP A 36 -6.08 9.69 23.38
N GLY A 37 -7.17 9.90 22.61
CA GLY A 37 -7.79 11.21 22.39
C GLY A 37 -6.95 12.17 21.53
N ARG A 38 -6.01 11.66 20.74
CA ARG A 38 -5.20 12.45 19.80
C ARG A 38 -5.99 12.72 18.53
N ASP A 39 -5.72 13.87 17.91
CA ASP A 39 -6.20 14.15 16.55
C ASP A 39 -5.45 13.26 15.54
N THR A 40 -6.21 12.46 14.81
CA THR A 40 -5.72 11.51 13.81
C THR A 40 -6.12 11.88 12.38
N GLY A 41 -6.80 13.01 12.14
CA GLY A 41 -7.41 13.32 10.85
C GLY A 41 -6.43 13.33 9.66
N MET A 42 -5.25 13.92 9.85
CA MET A 42 -4.20 13.89 8.82
C MET A 42 -3.64 12.48 8.60
N ALA A 43 -3.43 11.71 9.66
CA ALA A 43 -2.92 10.34 9.56
C ALA A 43 -3.91 9.41 8.83
N GLU A 44 -5.20 9.59 9.07
CA GLU A 44 -6.29 8.89 8.37
C GLU A 44 -6.34 9.28 6.89
N THR A 45 -6.19 10.57 6.57
CA THR A 45 -6.15 11.06 5.19
C THR A 45 -5.00 10.42 4.41
N LEU A 46 -3.79 10.42 5.00
CA LEU A 46 -2.62 9.79 4.39
C LEU A 46 -2.76 8.28 4.25
N LEU A 47 -3.43 7.62 5.20
CA LEU A 47 -3.72 6.19 5.10
C LEU A 47 -4.65 5.89 3.92
N ILE A 48 -5.66 6.72 3.67
CA ILE A 48 -6.57 6.57 2.52
C ILE A 48 -5.80 6.72 1.20
N GLU A 49 -4.95 7.74 1.06
CA GLU A 49 -4.12 7.93 -0.14
C GLU A 49 -3.17 6.73 -0.38
N PHE A 50 -2.60 6.21 0.70
CA PHE A 50 -1.77 5.02 0.65
C PHE A 50 -2.56 3.77 0.20
N GLU A 51 -3.76 3.57 0.72
CA GLU A 51 -4.65 2.48 0.32
C GLU A 51 -5.05 2.56 -1.16
N GLN A 52 -5.31 3.76 -1.68
CA GLN A 52 -5.59 3.98 -3.10
C GLN A 52 -4.39 3.58 -3.97
N THR A 53 -3.19 3.97 -3.56
CA THR A 53 -1.95 3.59 -4.25
C THR A 53 -1.73 2.07 -4.22
N LEU A 54 -1.96 1.43 -3.08
CA LEU A 54 -1.85 -0.02 -2.95
C LEU A 54 -2.86 -0.75 -3.85
N ALA A 55 -4.11 -0.26 -3.92
CA ALA A 55 -5.13 -0.80 -4.80
C ALA A 55 -4.79 -0.64 -6.28
N HIS A 56 -4.07 0.43 -6.66
CA HIS A 56 -3.54 0.58 -8.02
C HIS A 56 -2.48 -0.48 -8.33
N LEU A 57 -1.51 -0.71 -7.43
CA LEU A 57 -0.48 -1.74 -7.60
C LEU A 57 -1.07 -3.16 -7.69
N GLN A 58 -2.12 -3.43 -6.91
CA GLN A 58 -2.85 -4.71 -6.98
C GLN A 58 -3.51 -4.94 -8.34
N ARG A 59 -4.08 -3.87 -8.93
CA ARG A 59 -4.67 -3.93 -10.28
C ARG A 59 -3.62 -4.18 -11.34
N LEU A 60 -2.47 -3.49 -11.28
CA LEU A 60 -1.35 -3.72 -12.21
C LEU A 60 -0.86 -5.17 -12.15
N ARG A 61 -0.69 -5.71 -10.94
CA ARG A 61 -0.31 -7.12 -10.74
C ARG A 61 -1.31 -8.08 -11.38
N ALA A 62 -2.62 -7.83 -11.22
CA ALA A 62 -3.65 -8.70 -11.76
C ALA A 62 -3.64 -8.71 -13.31
N ILE A 63 -3.42 -7.54 -13.92
CA ILE A 63 -3.30 -7.41 -15.39
C ILE A 63 -2.05 -8.14 -15.89
N GLN A 64 -0.92 -8.01 -15.20
CA GLN A 64 0.35 -8.65 -15.60
C GLN A 64 0.38 -10.18 -15.36
N ALA A 65 -0.50 -10.70 -14.51
CA ALA A 65 -0.62 -12.13 -14.21
C ALA A 65 -1.70 -12.84 -15.04
N SER A 66 -2.43 -12.10 -15.90
CA SER A 66 -3.46 -12.61 -16.83
C SER A 66 -2.85 -12.90 -18.19
#